data_AF-A0A9N9IXB6-F1
#
_entry.id   AF-A0A9N9IXB6-F1
#
_cell.length_a   1.000
_cell.length_b   1.000
_cell.length_c   1.000
_cell.angle_alpha   90.00
_cell.angle_beta   90.00
_cell.angle_gamma   90.00
#
_symmetry.space_group_name_H-M   'P 1'
#
loop_
_entity.id
_entity.type
_entity.pdbx_description
1 polymer ?
#
loop_
_entity_poly.entity_id
_entity_poly.type
_entity_poly.pdbx_seq_one_letter_code
_entity_poly.pdbx_strand_id
1 'polypeptide(L)' 'MEFSESSRISYRLLNQHGVKEQIKLYTICPTMDLIAACSVSGEVWVARWFVALEKIWTLPAQHYNAEKVEALAWRPD' A
#
# COMPACT_ATOMS: atom_id res chain seq x y z
N MET A 1 -45.32 12.23 1.48
CA MET A 1 -44.48 11.21 0.82
C MET A 1 -43.09 11.42 1.37
N GLU A 2 -42.73 10.63 2.37
CA GLU A 2 -41.46 10.76 3.07
C GLU A 2 -40.34 10.27 2.14
N PHE A 3 -39.40 11.14 1.81
CA PHE A 3 -38.18 10.75 1.12
C PHE A 3 -37.29 10.05 2.14
N SER A 4 -37.11 8.74 2.00
CA SER A 4 -36.13 8.01 2.80
C SER A 4 -34.74 8.57 2.50
N GLU A 5 -34.01 8.93 3.54
CA GLU A 5 -32.60 9.29 3.46
C GLU A 5 -31.82 8.06 2.98
N SER A 6 -31.60 7.98 1.67
CA SER A 6 -30.69 6.99 1.10
C SER A 6 -29.32 7.21 1.74
N SER A 7 -28.81 6.18 2.42
CA SER A 7 -27.52 6.18 3.10
C SER A 7 -26.43 6.66 2.14
N ARG A 8 -26.03 7.92 2.25
CA ARG A 8 -24.97 8.50 1.41
C ARG A 8 -23.67 7.84 1.80
N ILE A 9 -23.26 6.85 1.01
CA ILE A 9 -21.94 6.26 1.10
C ILE A 9 -20.93 7.40 0.93
N SER A 10 -20.23 7.73 2.01
CA SER A 10 -19.33 8.89 2.08
C SER A 10 -17.99 8.66 1.38
N TYR A 11 -17.70 7.41 0.98
CA TYR A 11 -16.45 7.02 0.36
C TYR A 11 -16.68 6.15 -0.87
N ARG A 12 -15.98 6.44 -1.96
CA ARG A 12 -16.03 5.62 -3.17
C ARG A 12 -14.82 4.72 -3.22
N LEU A 13 -15.03 3.42 -3.40
CA LEU A 13 -13.96 2.50 -3.78
C LEU A 13 -13.44 2.91 -5.16
N LEU A 14 -12.18 3.32 -5.23
CA LEU A 14 -11.53 3.69 -6.49
C LEU A 14 -10.99 2.45 -7.20
N ASN A 15 -10.22 1.63 -6.49
CA ASN A 15 -9.60 0.41 -7.01
C ASN A 15 -9.42 -0.64 -5.90
N GLN A 16 -9.37 -1.91 -6.32
CA GLN A 16 -9.04 -3.06 -5.47
C GLN A 16 -7.96 -3.90 -6.17
N HIS A 17 -6.86 -4.16 -5.45
CA HIS A 17 -5.74 -4.93 -5.96
C HIS A 17 -5.45 -6.11 -5.04
N GLY A 18 -5.22 -7.29 -5.62
CA GLY A 18 -4.73 -8.45 -4.88
C GLY A 18 -3.21 -8.44 -4.83
N VAL A 19 -2.64 -8.78 -3.67
CA VAL A 19 -1.19 -9.00 -3.54
C VAL A 19 -0.94 -10.49 -3.39
N LYS A 20 0.08 -11.01 -4.09
CA LYS A 20 0.44 -12.44 -4.05
C LYS A 20 0.94 -12.89 -2.68
N GLU A 21 1.69 -12.02 -2.00
CA GLU A 21 2.23 -12.29 -0.66
C GLU A 21 1.51 -11.46 0.40
N GLN A 22 1.43 -12.02 1.61
CA GLN A 22 0.88 -11.30 2.76
C GLN A 22 1.77 -10.09 3.09
N ILE A 23 1.12 -8.95 3.32
CA ILE A 23 1.78 -7.71 3.73
C ILE A 23 1.98 -7.71 5.24
N LYS A 24 3.22 -7.50 5.68
CA LYS A 24 3.58 -7.29 7.09
C LYS A 24 3.27 -5.86 7.53
N LEU A 25 3.68 -4.89 6.72
CA LEU A 25 3.50 -3.46 6.98
C LEU A 25 3.51 -2.66 5.67
N TYR A 26 2.82 -1.52 5.66
CA TYR A 26 2.80 -0.61 4.52
C TYR A 26 2.65 0.85 4.97
N THR A 27 3.03 1.78 4.11
CA THR A 27 2.85 3.22 4.33
C THR A 27 2.68 3.95 3.01
N ILE A 28 1.78 4.93 2.98
CA ILE A 28 1.45 5.72 1.78
C ILE A 28 2.33 6.97 1.77
N CYS A 29 2.86 7.30 0.59
CA CYS A 29 3.65 8.52 0.41
C CYS A 29 2.76 9.75 0.64
N PRO A 30 3.21 10.75 1.42
CA PRO A 30 2.37 11.90 1.76
C PRO A 30 2.12 12.84 0.58
N THR A 31 2.98 12.83 -0.44
CA THR A 31 3.00 13.81 -1.53
C THR A 31 2.71 13.22 -2.91
N MET A 32 2.76 11.89 -3.05
CA MET A 32 2.65 11.22 -4.34
C MET A 32 1.72 9.99 -4.27
N ASP A 33 1.20 9.57 -5.42
CA ASP A 33 0.55 8.26 -5.59
C ASP A 33 1.60 7.15 -5.50
N LEU A 34 2.07 6.85 -4.29
CA LEU A 34 3.01 5.78 -4.00
C LEU A 34 2.66 5.09 -2.69
N ILE A 35 2.87 3.79 -2.66
CA ILE A 35 2.82 2.96 -1.46
C ILE A 35 4.14 2.21 -1.32
N ALA A 36 4.71 2.22 -0.12
CA ALA A 36 5.81 1.35 0.26
C ALA A 36 5.24 0.22 1.11
N ALA A 37 5.64 -1.01 0.82
CA ALA A 37 5.17 -2.18 1.55
C ALA A 37 6.30 -3.18 1.79
N CYS A 38 6.18 -3.93 2.88
CA CYS A 38 7.03 -5.06 3.20
C CYS A 38 6.16 -6.31 3.31
N SER A 39 6.51 -7.38 2.58
CA SER A 39 5.84 -8.67 2.73
C SER A 39 6.37 -9.42 3.96
N VAL A 40 5.66 -10.48 4.36
CA VAL A 40 6.08 -11.38 5.44
C VAL A 40 7.37 -12.14 5.09
N SER A 41 7.66 -12.37 3.80
CA SER A 41 8.93 -12.95 3.34
C SER A 41 10.10 -11.95 3.42
N GLY A 42 9.80 -10.68 3.74
CA GLY A 42 10.76 -9.59 3.74
C GLY A 42 11.12 -9.13 2.34
N GLU A 43 10.20 -9.12 1.38
CA GLU A 43 10.35 -8.30 0.17
C GLU A 43 9.85 -6.88 0.48
N VAL A 44 10.70 -5.87 0.33
CA VAL A 44 10.28 -4.46 0.40
C VAL A 44 10.10 -3.94 -1.02
N TRP A 45 9.03 -3.21 -1.29
CA TRP A 45 8.78 -2.67 -2.61
C TRP A 45 7.98 -1.38 -2.57
N VAL A 46 8.07 -0.61 -3.66
CA VAL A 46 7.33 0.62 -3.88
C VAL A 46 6.47 0.45 -5.14
N ALA A 47 5.21 0.87 -5.08
CA ALA A 47 4.27 0.78 -6.19
C ALA A 47 3.39 2.03 -6.32
N ARG A 48 2.82 2.25 -7.51
CA ARG A 48 1.72 3.21 -7.76
C ARG A 48 0.42 2.61 -7.25
N TRP A 49 -0.22 3.19 -6.22
CA TRP A 49 -1.39 2.53 -5.61
C TRP A 49 -2.68 2.78 -6.39
N PHE A 50 -2.75 3.87 -7.17
CA PHE A 50 -3.94 4.17 -7.98
C PHE A 50 -4.00 3.37 -9.28
N VAL A 51 -2.86 3.08 -9.92
CA VAL A 51 -2.80 2.48 -11.27
C VAL A 51 -2.31 1.03 -11.21
N ALA A 52 -3.16 0.11 -10.74
CA ALA A 52 -2.92 -1.34 -10.76
C ALA A 52 -1.90 -1.89 -9.74
N LEU A 53 -1.48 -1.11 -8.75
CA LEU A 53 -0.40 -1.51 -7.82
C LEU A 53 0.87 -1.91 -8.57
N GLU A 54 1.20 -1.17 -9.63
CA GLU A 54 2.39 -1.42 -10.43
C GLU A 54 3.65 -1.15 -9.60
N LYS A 55 4.41 -2.22 -9.32
CA LYS A 55 5.70 -2.14 -8.60
C LYS A 55 6.71 -1.39 -9.47
N ILE A 56 7.16 -0.24 -9.00
CA ILE A 56 8.19 0.58 -9.66
C ILE A 56 9.59 0.29 -9.14
N TRP A 57 9.69 -0.29 -7.94
CA TRP A 57 10.96 -0.66 -7.33
C TRP A 57 10.77 -1.79 -6.32
N THR A 58 11.78 -2.65 -6.21
CA THR A 58 11.81 -3.79 -5.27
C THR A 58 13.19 -3.94 -4.65
N LEU A 59 13.21 -4.29 -3.36
CA LEU A 59 14.37 -4.73 -2.60
C LEU A 59 14.11 -6.16 -2.12
N PRO A 60 14.76 -7.15 -2.75
CA PRO A 60 14.60 -8.55 -2.35
C PRO A 60 15.15 -8.81 -0.95
N ALA A 61 14.49 -9.71 -0.22
CA ALA A 61 14.90 -10.20 1.10
C ALA A 61 16.38 -10.63 1.17
N GLN A 62 16.95 -11.09 0.05
CA GLN A 62 18.33 -11.59 -0.04
C GLN A 62 19.38 -10.49 0.16
N HIS A 63 19.01 -9.22 -0.03
CA HIS A 63 19.94 -8.09 0.05
C HIS A 63 20.02 -7.47 1.45
N TYR A 64 19.26 -7.98 2.42
CA TYR A 64 19.24 -7.46 3.79
C TYR A 64 18.76 -8.52 4.78
N ASN A 65 18.82 -8.24 6.08
CA ASN A 65 18.22 -9.12 7.06
C ASN A 65 16.70 -8.88 7.11
N ALA A 66 15.98 -9.61 6.24
CA ALA A 66 14.52 -9.55 6.06
C ALA A 66 13.71 -9.64 7.36
N GLU A 67 14.19 -10.42 8.34
CA GLU A 67 13.50 -10.62 9.62
C GLU A 67 13.43 -9.33 10.47
N LYS A 68 14.20 -8.29 10.12
CA LYS A 68 14.34 -7.06 10.92
C LYS A 68 13.53 -5.85 10.45
N VAL A 69 12.81 -5.91 9.33
CA VAL A 69 12.03 -4.73 8.91
C VAL A 69 10.80 -4.60 9.80
N GLU A 70 10.86 -3.65 10.71
CA GLU A 70 9.80 -3.34 11.69
C GLU A 70 9.07 -2.03 11.40
N ALA A 71 9.67 -1.16 10.59
CA ALA A 71 9.10 0.13 10.24
C ALA A 71 9.42 0.54 8.80
N LEU A 72 8.49 1.24 8.17
CA LEU A 72 8.69 2.00 6.94
C LEU A 72 8.29 3.45 7.22
N ALA A 73 9.09 4.39 6.72
CA ALA A 73 8.79 5.81 6.82
C ALA A 73 9.17 6.50 5.50
N TRP A 74 8.31 7.40 5.06
CA TRP A 74 8.63 8.35 4.02
C TRP A 74 9.28 9.57 4.66
N ARG A 75 10.31 10.12 4.01
CA ARG A 75 10.80 11.45 4.34
C ARG A 75 9.69 12.47 3.98
N PRO A 76 9.49 13.57 4.74
CA PRO A 76 8.38 14.50 4.50
C PRO A 76 8.46 15.34 3.21
N ASP A 77 9.63 15.42 2.59
CA ASP A 77 9.91 16.26 1.41
C ASP A 77 9.59 15.56 0.08
#